data_AF-A0A450ZWV7-F1
#
_entry.id   AF-A0A450ZWV7-F1
#
_cell.length_a   1.000
_cell.length_b   1.000
_cell.length_c   1.000
_cell.angle_alpha   90.00
_cell.angle_beta   90.00
_cell.angle_gamma   90.00
#
_symmetry.space_group_name_H-M   'P 1'
#
loop_
_entity.id
_entity.type
_entity.pdbx_description
1 polymer ?
#
loop_
_entity_poly.entity_id
_entity_poly.type
_entity_poly.pdbx_seq_one_letter_code
_entity_poly.pdbx_strand_id
1 'polypeptide(L)'
;MDIKTRLREERKRLGYNQTDFAAIGGFSRKTQSNYEDGTHEPTASYLAAIAEEGADILYIVTGKRGLPESSLKPEAAALVDNYWNSSEDSRRILRETSAALAQHKGRKKKTG
;
A
#
# COMPACT_ATOMS: atom_id res chain seq x y z
N MET A 1 -5.66 -2.65 17.04
CA MET A 1 -6.11 -3.67 16.07
C MET A 1 -5.00 -4.68 15.87
N ASP A 2 -5.32 -5.96 15.80
CA ASP A 2 -4.33 -7.05 15.66
C ASP A 2 -4.24 -7.56 14.20
N ILE A 3 -3.27 -8.44 13.93
CA ILE A 3 -3.03 -8.98 12.58
C ILE A 3 -4.22 -9.79 12.04
N LYS A 4 -4.87 -10.59 12.90
CA LYS A 4 -6.03 -11.41 12.52
C LYS A 4 -7.21 -10.58 12.03
N THR A 5 -7.48 -9.45 12.69
CA THR A 5 -8.57 -8.56 12.29
C THR A 5 -8.24 -7.89 10.96
N ARG A 6 -6.99 -7.42 10.79
CA ARG A 6 -6.56 -6.79 9.53
C ARG A 6 -6.54 -7.76 8.36
N LEU A 7 -6.14 -9.01 8.57
CA LEU A 7 -6.22 -10.05 7.54
C LEU A 7 -7.66 -10.30 7.08
N ARG A 8 -8.60 -10.38 8.04
CA ARG A 8 -10.03 -10.52 7.74
C ARG A 8 -10.57 -9.31 6.98
N GLU A 9 -10.16 -8.11 7.35
CA GLU A 9 -10.56 -6.89 6.65
C GLU A 9 -10.05 -6.85 5.22
N GLU A 10 -8.77 -7.18 5.00
CA GLU A 10 -8.23 -7.23 3.63
C GLU A 10 -8.93 -8.24 2.76
N ARG A 11 -9.18 -9.45 3.28
CA ARG A 11 -9.97 -10.44 2.55
C ARG A 11 -11.34 -9.89 2.15
N LYS A 12 -12.05 -9.26 3.09
CA LYS A 12 -13.37 -8.68 2.83
C LYS A 12 -13.30 -7.51 1.85
N ARG A 13 -12.28 -6.66 1.94
CA ARG A 13 -12.05 -5.53 1.01
C ARG A 13 -11.88 -6.03 -0.42
N LEU A 14 -11.22 -7.16 -0.60
CA LEU A 14 -11.03 -7.82 -1.90
C LEU A 14 -12.25 -8.64 -2.36
N GLY A 15 -13.30 -8.76 -1.54
CA GLY A 15 -14.51 -9.50 -1.90
C GLY A 15 -14.42 -11.01 -1.79
N TYR A 16 -13.32 -11.55 -1.25
CA TYR A 16 -13.13 -12.99 -1.12
C TYR A 16 -13.87 -13.59 0.09
N ASN A 17 -14.42 -14.79 -0.07
CA ASN A 17 -14.82 -15.62 1.07
C ASN A 17 -13.59 -16.36 1.66
N GLN A 18 -13.75 -17.01 2.82
CA GLN A 18 -12.62 -17.68 3.50
C GLN A 18 -12.04 -18.86 2.72
N THR A 19 -12.85 -19.58 1.94
CA THR A 19 -12.39 -20.73 1.14
C THR A 19 -11.52 -20.25 -0.01
N ASP A 20 -12.04 -19.30 -0.78
CA ASP A 20 -11.35 -18.77 -1.97
C ASP A 20 -10.05 -18.09 -1.58
N PHE A 21 -10.06 -17.31 -0.49
CA PHE A 21 -8.86 -16.63 -0.02
C PHE A 21 -7.79 -17.61 0.49
N ALA A 22 -8.20 -18.69 1.16
CA ALA A 22 -7.26 -19.73 1.59
C ALA A 22 -6.62 -20.45 0.40
N ALA A 23 -7.41 -20.67 -0.67
CA ALA A 23 -6.98 -21.39 -1.86
C ALA A 23 -5.85 -20.67 -2.61
N ILE A 24 -5.76 -19.34 -2.53
CA ILE A 24 -4.65 -18.54 -3.09
C ILE A 24 -3.30 -19.05 -2.59
N GLY A 25 -3.20 -19.39 -1.30
CA GLY A 25 -1.99 -19.96 -0.71
C GLY A 25 -1.92 -21.48 -0.73
N GLY A 26 -2.85 -22.17 -1.41
CA GLY A 26 -2.95 -23.62 -1.40
C GLY A 26 -3.43 -24.22 -0.08
N PHE A 27 -4.13 -23.44 0.76
CA PHE A 27 -4.60 -23.87 2.07
C PHE A 27 -6.10 -24.11 2.13
N SER A 28 -6.54 -24.76 3.22
CA SER A 28 -7.95 -25.03 3.48
C SER A 28 -8.68 -23.82 4.09
N ARG A 29 -10.01 -23.78 3.96
CA ARG A 29 -10.87 -22.82 4.69
C ARG A 29 -10.61 -22.82 6.21
N LYS A 30 -10.27 -23.99 6.79
CA LYS A 30 -9.97 -24.10 8.23
C LYS A 30 -8.69 -23.36 8.58
N THR A 31 -7.67 -23.42 7.72
CA THR A 31 -6.43 -22.64 7.89
C THR A 31 -6.72 -21.14 7.91
N GLN A 32 -7.53 -20.64 6.97
CA GLN A 32 -7.93 -19.23 6.97
C GLN A 32 -8.71 -18.84 8.22
N SER A 33 -9.58 -19.72 8.72
CA SER A 33 -10.30 -19.47 9.97
C SER A 33 -9.32 -19.37 11.15
N ASN A 34 -8.33 -20.27 11.23
CA ASN A 34 -7.30 -20.25 12.26
C ASN A 34 -6.42 -18.99 12.22
N TYR A 35 -6.21 -18.39 11.04
CA TYR A 35 -5.53 -17.11 10.92
C TYR A 35 -6.40 -15.95 11.41
N GLU A 36 -7.69 -15.96 11.07
CA GLU A 36 -8.62 -14.89 11.43
C GLU A 36 -9.16 -14.96 12.87
N ASP A 37 -9.06 -16.11 13.54
CA ASP A 37 -9.36 -16.24 14.96
C ASP A 37 -8.11 -16.01 15.84
N GLY A 38 -6.91 -16.10 15.25
CA GLY A 38 -5.62 -15.89 15.90
C GLY A 38 -5.02 -17.14 16.54
N THR A 39 -5.55 -18.32 16.21
CA THR A 39 -4.98 -19.61 16.65
C THR A 39 -3.62 -19.85 16.01
N HIS A 40 -3.42 -19.40 14.76
CA HIS A 40 -2.15 -19.45 14.05
C HIS A 40 -1.87 -18.11 13.38
N GLU A 41 -0.59 -17.79 13.20
CA GLU A 41 -0.20 -16.64 12.39
C GLU A 41 -0.06 -17.03 10.90
N PRO A 42 -0.44 -16.13 9.97
CA PRO A 42 -0.24 -16.37 8.54
C PRO A 42 1.26 -16.49 8.22
N THR A 43 1.62 -17.46 7.40
CA THR A 43 3.01 -17.66 6.97
C THR A 43 3.44 -16.59 5.97
N ALA A 44 4.75 -16.33 5.86
CA ALA A 44 5.27 -15.38 4.88
C ALA A 44 4.94 -15.80 3.44
N SER A 45 4.93 -17.11 3.12
CA SER A 45 4.54 -17.62 1.80
C SER A 45 3.07 -17.38 1.50
N TYR A 46 2.19 -17.54 2.50
CA TYR A 46 0.78 -17.21 2.37
C TYR A 46 0.58 -15.71 2.10
N LEU A 47 1.26 -14.86 2.86
CA LEU A 47 1.20 -13.41 2.68
C LEU A 47 1.70 -12.98 1.30
N ALA A 48 2.78 -13.60 0.80
CA ALA A 48 3.26 -13.34 -0.55
C ALA A 48 2.23 -13.74 -1.62
N ALA A 49 1.56 -14.89 -1.46
CA ALA A 49 0.56 -15.35 -2.42
C ALA A 49 -0.65 -14.40 -2.51
N ILE A 50 -1.19 -13.95 -1.38
CA ILE A 50 -2.33 -13.01 -1.38
C ILE A 50 -1.93 -11.58 -1.79
N ALA A 51 -0.63 -11.24 -1.78
CA ALA A 51 -0.14 -9.95 -2.27
C ALA A 51 -0.37 -9.80 -3.78
N GLU A 52 -0.16 -10.89 -4.54
CA GLU A 52 -0.42 -10.95 -5.99
C GLU A 52 -1.90 -10.70 -6.32
N GLU A 53 -2.80 -11.02 -5.39
CA GLU A 53 -4.24 -10.76 -5.48
C GLU A 53 -4.64 -9.35 -4.96
N GLY A 54 -3.64 -8.50 -4.70
CA GLY A 54 -3.84 -7.11 -4.30
C GLY A 54 -4.11 -6.88 -2.82
N ALA A 55 -3.79 -7.84 -1.94
CA ALA A 55 -3.85 -7.65 -0.50
C ALA A 55 -2.76 -6.68 -0.02
N ASP A 56 -3.12 -5.73 0.85
CA ASP A 56 -2.16 -4.78 1.43
C ASP A 56 -1.38 -5.45 2.58
N ILE A 57 -0.26 -6.09 2.25
CA ILE A 57 0.56 -6.82 3.23
C ILE A 57 1.15 -5.89 4.29
N LEU A 58 1.53 -4.65 3.90
CA LEU A 58 2.02 -3.65 4.84
C LEU A 58 0.95 -3.38 5.90
N TYR A 59 -0.31 -3.21 5.48
CA TYR A 59 -1.41 -3.03 6.41
C TYR A 59 -1.64 -4.27 7.27
N ILE A 60 -1.70 -5.47 6.69
CA ILE A 60 -1.92 -6.71 7.45
C ILE A 60 -0.89 -6.83 8.57
N VAL A 61 0.39 -6.70 8.25
CA VAL A 61 1.49 -6.92 9.20
C VAL A 61 1.62 -5.75 10.17
N THR A 62 1.63 -4.51 9.68
CA THR A 62 2.04 -3.33 10.48
C THR A 62 0.87 -2.45 10.95
N GLY A 63 -0.32 -2.61 10.36
CA GLY A 63 -1.46 -1.72 10.58
C GLY A 63 -1.38 -0.38 9.84
N LYS A 64 -0.30 -0.12 9.07
CA LYS A 64 -0.17 1.08 8.25
C LYS A 64 -0.60 0.75 6.83
N ARG A 65 -1.55 1.52 6.29
CA ARG A 65 -1.94 1.42 4.88
C ARG A 65 -0.78 1.87 4.00
N GLY A 66 -0.42 1.07 3.00
CA GLY A 66 0.40 1.55 1.91
C GLY A 66 -0.34 2.65 1.15
N LEU A 67 0.40 3.55 0.50
CA LEU A 67 -0.19 4.30 -0.60
C LEU A 67 -0.51 3.27 -1.69
N PRO A 68 -1.76 3.18 -2.19
CA PRO A 68 -2.07 2.30 -3.31
C PRO A 68 -1.07 2.59 -4.45
N GLU A 69 -0.52 1.58 -5.11
CA GLU A 69 0.34 1.80 -6.28
C GLU A 69 -0.41 2.61 -7.36
N SER A 70 -1.73 2.42 -7.43
CA SER A 70 -2.69 3.19 -8.24
C SER A 70 -3.07 4.58 -7.68
N SER A 71 -2.51 5.02 -6.56
CA SER A 71 -2.82 6.33 -5.96
C SER A 71 -1.98 7.48 -6.51
N LEU A 72 -0.91 7.17 -7.24
CA LEU A 72 -0.24 8.18 -8.05
C LEU A 72 -1.07 8.40 -9.31
N LYS A 73 -1.59 9.62 -9.50
CA LYS A 73 -2.12 10.04 -10.80
C LYS A 73 -1.03 9.84 -11.86
N PRO A 74 -1.37 9.57 -13.14
CA PRO A 74 -0.39 9.34 -14.20
C PRO A 74 0.72 10.41 -14.25
N GLU A 75 0.37 11.66 -13.99
CA GLU A 75 1.32 12.79 -13.96
C GLU A 75 2.28 12.71 -12.78
N ALA A 76 1.83 12.23 -11.61
CA ALA A 76 2.67 12.05 -10.44
C ALA A 76 3.61 10.84 -10.62
N ALA A 77 3.13 9.75 -11.23
CA ALA A 77 3.95 8.60 -11.57
C ALA A 77 5.06 8.98 -12.57
N ALA A 78 4.70 9.71 -13.63
CA ALA A 78 5.66 10.23 -14.61
C ALA A 78 6.71 11.16 -13.97
N LEU A 79 6.32 11.98 -12.99
CA LEU A 79 7.27 12.83 -12.27
C LEU A 79 8.31 12.01 -11.48
N VAL A 80 7.87 10.94 -10.82
CA VAL A 80 8.76 10.03 -10.08
C VAL A 80 9.69 9.28 -11.04
N ASP A 81 9.15 8.78 -12.15
CA ASP A 81 9.93 8.06 -13.16
C ASP A 81 11.00 8.96 -13.81
N ASN A 82 10.63 10.17 -14.20
CA ASN A 82 11.58 11.16 -14.72
C ASN A 82 12.67 11.50 -13.70
N TYR A 83 12.32 11.62 -12.43
CA TYR A 83 13.30 11.86 -11.36
C TYR A 83 14.28 10.68 -11.25
N TRP A 84 13.80 9.44 -11.22
CA TRP A 84 14.66 8.25 -11.16
C TRP A 84 15.54 8.06 -12.40
N ASN A 85 15.12 8.50 -13.58
CA ASN A 85 15.91 8.36 -14.81
C ASN A 85 16.77 9.58 -15.16
N SER A 86 16.84 10.59 -14.28
CA SER A 86 17.63 11.81 -14.50
C SER A 86 18.97 11.81 -13.75
N SER A 87 19.90 12.67 -14.19
CA SER A 87 21.20 12.88 -13.52
C SER A 87 21.05 13.50 -12.13
N GLU A 88 22.07 13.37 -11.28
CA GLU A 88 22.05 13.97 -9.93
C GLU A 88 21.82 15.49 -9.94
N ASP A 89 22.41 16.22 -10.88
CA ASP A 89 22.18 17.66 -11.03
C ASP A 89 20.72 17.97 -11.37
N SER A 90 20.12 17.17 -12.26
CA SER A 90 18.71 17.32 -12.64
C SER A 90 17.78 16.99 -11.47
N ARG A 91 18.07 15.91 -10.73
CA ARG A 91 17.34 15.54 -9.50
C ARG A 91 17.41 16.66 -8.46
N ARG A 92 18.58 17.29 -8.28
CA ARG A 92 18.74 18.43 -7.36
C ARG A 92 17.86 19.59 -7.76
N ILE A 93 17.88 20.01 -9.03
CA ILE A 93 17.05 21.10 -9.55
C ILE A 93 15.57 20.78 -9.39
N LEU A 94 15.14 19.55 -9.68
CA LEU A 94 13.75 19.11 -9.51
C LEU A 94 13.31 19.21 -8.04
N ARG A 95 14.16 18.82 -7.07
CA ARG A 95 13.87 18.95 -5.63
C ARG A 95 13.75 20.41 -5.21
N GLU A 96 14.68 21.26 -5.61
CA GLU A 96 14.66 22.69 -5.27
C GLU A 96 13.42 23.39 -5.86
N THR A 97 13.13 23.14 -7.13
CA THR A 97 11.97 23.71 -7.84
C THR A 97 10.65 23.26 -7.21
N SER A 98 10.50 21.96 -6.95
CA SER A 98 9.27 21.43 -6.31
C SER A 98 9.06 22.00 -4.91
N ALA A 99 10.13 22.13 -4.11
CA ALA A 99 10.06 22.74 -2.79
C ALA A 99 9.65 24.22 -2.83
N ALA A 100 10.23 25.01 -3.74
CA ALA A 100 9.90 26.42 -3.92
C ALA A 100 8.42 26.61 -4.33
N LEU A 101 7.94 25.81 -5.28
CA LEU A 101 6.55 25.86 -5.75
C LEU A 101 5.55 25.44 -4.66
N ALA A 102 5.90 24.47 -3.82
CA ALA A 102 5.05 24.03 -2.71
C ALA A 102 4.87 25.14 -1.65
N GLN A 103 5.93 25.90 -1.36
CA GLN A 103 5.88 27.00 -0.38
C GLN A 103 5.07 28.21 -0.90
N HIS A 104 5.00 28.42 -2.22
CA HIS A 104 4.31 29.57 -2.81
C HIS A 104 2.78 29.53 -2.64
N LYS A 105 2.16 28.35 -2.44
CA LYS A 105 0.71 28.24 -2.18
C LYS A 105 0.23 28.81 -0.83
N GLY A 106 1.15 29.17 0.08
CA GLY A 106 0.81 29.65 1.43
C GLY A 106 0.64 31.16 1.61
N ARG A 107 0.96 32.00 0.61
CA ARG A 107 0.99 33.46 0.80
C ARG A 107 -0.38 34.08 0.50
N LYS A 108 -1.30 34.03 1.49
CA LYS A 108 -2.56 34.82 1.43
C LYS A 108 -2.22 36.28 1.14
N LYS A 109 -2.82 36.86 0.09
CA LYS A 109 -2.76 38.30 -0.18
C LYS A 109 -3.24 39.04 1.06
N LYS A 110 -2.38 39.88 1.66
CA LYS A 110 -2.84 40.94 2.56
C LYS A 110 -3.61 41.94 1.70
N THR A 111 -4.92 41.85 1.71
CA THR A 111 -5.78 42.95 1.25
C THR A 111 -5.67 44.05 2.29
N GLY A 112 -5.18 45.21 1.85
CA GLY A 112 -5.25 46.45 2.62
C GLY A 112 -6.63 47.05 2.59
#